data_AF-A0A536L6A0-F1
#
_entry.id   AF-A0A536L6A0-F1
#
_cell.length_a   1.000
_cell.length_b   1.000
_cell.length_c   1.000
_cell.angle_alpha   90.00
_cell.angle_beta   90.00
_cell.angle_gamma   90.00
#
_symmetry.space_group_name_H-M   'P 1'
#
loop_
_entity.id
_entity.type
_entity.pdbx_description
1 polymer ?
#
loop_
_entity_poly.entity_id
_entity_poly.type
_entity_poly.pdbx_seq_one_letter_code
_entity_poly.pdbx_strand_id
1 'polypeptide(L)'
;APDDIAADYGQTDLQLAPQYERWIAEAPAEKRDAFRDELRCPPERILGVLDHIERRWGGVAGYLEAAGMAPSTIDRVAAKLS
;
A
#
# COMPACT_ATOMS: atom_id res chain seq x y z
N ALA A 1 -14.28 0.43 0.71
CA ALA A 1 -14.13 -1.04 0.89
C ALA A 1 -12.72 -1.46 0.49
N PRO A 2 -12.24 -2.69 0.82
CA PRO A 2 -10.92 -3.17 0.39
C PRO A 2 -10.68 -3.05 -1.12
N ASP A 3 -11.72 -3.27 -1.93
CA ASP A 3 -11.65 -3.15 -3.39
C ASP A 3 -11.36 -1.71 -3.86
N ASP A 4 -11.94 -0.69 -3.18
CA ASP A 4 -11.68 0.71 -3.51
C ASP A 4 -10.23 1.10 -3.18
N ILE A 5 -9.69 0.59 -2.06
CA ILE A 5 -8.29 0.78 -1.67
C ILE A 5 -7.36 0.11 -2.69
N ALA A 6 -7.71 -1.09 -3.15
CA ALA A 6 -6.93 -1.83 -4.13
C ALA A 6 -6.93 -1.15 -5.51
N ALA A 7 -8.08 -0.61 -5.92
CA ALA A 7 -8.20 0.16 -7.14
C ALA A 7 -7.37 1.45 -7.10
N ASP A 8 -7.44 2.20 -6.00
CA ASP A 8 -6.64 3.41 -5.79
C ASP A 8 -5.14 3.10 -5.76
N TYR A 9 -4.72 2.09 -5.01
CA TYR A 9 -3.32 1.63 -4.98
C TYR A 9 -2.79 1.30 -6.38
N GLY A 10 -3.58 0.60 -7.19
CA GLY A 10 -3.26 0.27 -8.58
C GLY A 10 -3.14 1.48 -9.52
N GLN A 11 -3.81 2.61 -9.22
CA GLN A 11 -3.63 3.84 -10.00
C GLN A 11 -2.20 4.38 -9.92
N THR A 12 -1.44 4.02 -8.87
CA THR A 12 -0.03 4.41 -8.73
C THR A 12 0.80 3.96 -9.93
N ASP A 13 0.59 2.74 -10.44
CA ASP A 13 1.32 2.22 -11.60
C ASP A 13 1.07 3.04 -12.87
N LEU A 14 -0.15 3.53 -13.05
CA LEU A 14 -0.51 4.37 -14.19
C LEU A 14 0.09 5.77 -14.06
N GLN A 15 0.00 6.36 -12.86
CA GLN A 15 0.46 7.73 -12.63
C GLN A 15 1.98 7.85 -12.60
N LEU A 16 2.68 6.83 -12.11
CA LEU A 16 4.13 6.83 -11.97
C LEU A 16 4.87 6.14 -13.11
N ALA A 17 4.19 5.63 -14.13
CA ALA A 17 4.83 4.97 -15.27
C ALA A 17 6.00 5.80 -15.88
N PRO A 18 5.87 7.12 -16.14
CA PRO A 18 7.00 7.91 -16.67
C PRO A 18 8.18 8.04 -15.69
N GLN A 19 7.93 7.95 -14.38
CA GLN A 19 8.97 8.00 -13.36
C GLN A 19 9.67 6.65 -13.22
N TYR A 20 8.94 5.54 -13.32
CA TYR A 20 9.50 4.19 -13.33
C TYR A 20 10.43 3.99 -14.51
N GLU A 21 10.02 4.41 -15.72
CA GLU A 21 10.86 4.35 -16.91
C GLU A 21 12.19 5.07 -16.72
N ARG A 22 12.17 6.28 -16.12
CA ARG A 22 13.40 7.03 -15.79
C ARG A 22 14.27 6.28 -14.80
N TRP A 23 13.70 5.83 -13.67
CA TRP A 23 14.47 5.12 -12.64
C TRP A 23 15.06 3.80 -13.16
N ILE A 24 14.33 3.06 -13.99
CA ILE A 24 14.82 1.83 -14.62
C ILE A 24 15.96 2.13 -15.60
N ALA A 25 15.86 3.21 -16.39
CA ALA A 25 16.91 3.59 -17.32
C ALA A 25 18.21 4.02 -16.60
N GLU A 26 18.06 4.74 -15.50
CA GLU A 26 19.15 5.23 -14.64
C GLU A 26 19.79 4.12 -13.78
N ALA A 27 19.09 3.01 -13.54
CA ALA A 27 19.60 1.89 -12.76
C ALA A 27 20.74 1.13 -13.48
N PRO A 28 21.71 0.56 -12.72
CA PRO A 28 22.68 -0.39 -13.24
C PRO A 28 21.98 -1.53 -14.00
N ALA A 29 22.57 -1.99 -15.11
CA ALA A 29 21.94 -2.95 -16.01
C ALA A 29 21.46 -4.21 -15.28
N GLU A 30 22.26 -4.71 -14.35
CA GLU A 30 21.98 -5.89 -13.53
C GLU A 30 20.85 -5.70 -12.51
N LYS A 31 20.39 -4.46 -12.27
CA LYS A 31 19.30 -4.14 -11.34
C LYS A 31 18.00 -3.76 -12.03
N ARG A 32 18.00 -3.58 -13.36
CA ARG A 32 16.82 -3.08 -14.10
C ARG A 32 15.61 -3.99 -13.96
N ASP A 33 15.83 -5.30 -13.99
CA ASP A 33 14.75 -6.28 -13.85
C ASP A 33 14.17 -6.26 -12.43
N ALA A 34 15.03 -6.18 -11.40
CA ALA A 34 14.58 -6.01 -10.02
C ALA A 34 13.74 -4.73 -9.84
N PHE A 35 14.16 -3.61 -10.45
CA PHE A 35 13.39 -2.36 -10.41
C PHE A 35 12.02 -2.50 -11.09
N ARG A 36 11.93 -3.22 -12.22
CA ARG A 36 10.66 -3.48 -12.91
C ARG A 36 9.67 -4.25 -12.03
N ASP A 37 10.16 -5.15 -11.18
CA ASP A 37 9.32 -5.95 -10.30
C ASP A 37 8.96 -5.23 -8.99
N GLU A 38 9.94 -4.56 -8.38
CA GLU A 38 9.80 -3.91 -7.08
C GLU A 38 8.89 -2.67 -7.14
N LEU A 39 9.05 -1.84 -8.17
CA LEU A 39 8.34 -0.56 -8.30
C LEU A 39 6.84 -0.71 -8.49
N ARG A 40 6.34 -1.87 -8.95
CA ARG A 40 4.92 -2.00 -9.28
C ARG A 40 4.01 -1.91 -8.05
N CYS A 41 2.77 -1.53 -8.24
CA CYS A 41 1.74 -1.47 -7.22
C CYS A 41 0.49 -2.26 -7.63
N PRO A 42 0.59 -3.57 -7.91
CA PRO A 42 -0.57 -4.36 -8.32
C PRO A 42 -1.61 -4.46 -7.18
N PRO A 43 -2.92 -4.44 -7.46
CA PRO A 43 -3.99 -4.48 -6.45
C PRO A 43 -3.86 -5.64 -5.45
N GLU A 44 -3.39 -6.81 -5.91
CA GLU A 44 -3.24 -8.01 -5.08
C GLU A 44 -2.20 -7.81 -3.97
N ARG A 45 -1.21 -6.93 -4.18
CA ARG A 45 -0.17 -6.65 -3.18
C ARG A 45 -0.76 -5.95 -1.96
N ILE A 46 -1.57 -4.91 -2.15
CA ILE A 46 -2.19 -4.20 -1.03
C ILE A 46 -3.27 -5.05 -0.37
N LEU A 47 -4.02 -5.86 -1.14
CA LEU A 47 -4.98 -6.81 -0.58
C LEU A 47 -4.30 -7.85 0.31
N GLY A 48 -3.13 -8.37 -0.08
CA GLY A 48 -2.33 -9.26 0.75
C GLY A 48 -1.85 -8.61 2.06
N VAL A 49 -1.51 -7.33 2.03
CA VAL A 49 -1.16 -6.56 3.24
C VAL A 49 -2.37 -6.42 4.16
N LEU A 50 -3.54 -6.05 3.62
CA LEU A 50 -4.76 -5.89 4.40
C LEU A 50 -5.20 -7.22 5.03
N ASP A 51 -5.11 -8.32 4.29
CA ASP A 51 -5.38 -9.67 4.79
C ASP A 51 -4.39 -10.09 5.89
N HIS A 52 -3.10 -9.77 5.75
CA HIS A 52 -2.14 -10.00 6.82
C HIS A 52 -2.47 -9.19 8.09
N ILE A 53 -2.86 -7.93 7.92
CA ILE A 53 -3.28 -7.06 9.02
C ILE A 53 -4.50 -7.64 9.74
N GLU A 54 -5.49 -8.09 8.97
CA GLU A 54 -6.69 -8.75 9.49
C GLU A 54 -6.34 -9.99 10.32
N ARG A 55 -5.55 -10.91 9.76
CA ARG A 55 -5.19 -12.16 10.43
C ARG A 55 -4.37 -11.98 11.69
N ARG A 56 -3.48 -10.98 11.72
CA ARG A 56 -2.49 -10.83 12.79
C ARG A 56 -2.92 -9.90 13.92
N TRP A 57 -3.79 -8.93 13.63
CA TRP A 57 -4.26 -7.93 14.60
C TRP A 57 -5.79 -7.76 14.67
N GLY A 58 -6.57 -8.53 13.90
CA GLY A 58 -8.03 -8.40 13.85
C GLY A 58 -8.49 -7.13 13.11
N GLY A 59 -7.65 -6.63 12.21
CA GLY A 59 -7.96 -5.50 11.33
C GLY A 59 -7.14 -4.24 11.62
N VAL A 60 -7.46 -3.18 10.87
CA VAL A 60 -6.69 -1.92 10.86
C VAL A 60 -6.68 -1.25 12.23
N ALA A 61 -7.81 -1.24 12.95
CA ALA A 61 -7.89 -0.65 14.29
C ALA A 61 -6.93 -1.34 15.26
N GLY A 62 -6.94 -2.68 15.32
CA GLY A 62 -6.03 -3.45 16.17
C GLY A 62 -4.56 -3.27 15.80
N TYR A 63 -4.25 -3.13 14.50
CA TYR A 63 -2.89 -2.82 14.05
C TYR A 63 -2.42 -1.43 14.51
N LEU A 64 -3.28 -0.41 14.40
CA LEU A 64 -2.96 0.95 14.84
C LEU A 64 -2.82 1.05 16.36
N GLU A 65 -3.66 0.35 17.12
CA GLU A 65 -3.53 0.26 18.58
C GLU A 65 -2.20 -0.40 18.97
N ALA A 66 -1.83 -1.51 18.32
CA ALA A 66 -0.55 -2.18 18.54
C ALA A 66 0.65 -1.30 18.18
N ALA A 67 0.49 -0.37 17.24
CA ALA A 67 1.48 0.64 16.89
C ALA A 67 1.53 1.84 17.86
N GLY A 68 0.68 1.85 18.89
CA GLY A 68 0.67 2.85 19.96
C GLY A 68 -0.37 3.97 19.80
N MET A 69 -1.29 3.87 18.84
CA MET A 69 -2.39 4.83 18.74
C MET A 69 -3.45 4.58 19.81
N ALA A 70 -3.91 5.64 20.48
CA ALA A 70 -5.04 5.54 21.41
C ALA A 70 -6.34 5.24 20.65
N PRO A 71 -7.22 4.33 21.15
CA PRO A 71 -8.48 3.99 20.50
C PRO A 71 -9.36 5.21 20.18
N SER A 72 -9.43 6.18 21.10
CA SER A 72 -10.17 7.43 20.89
C SER A 72 -9.66 8.28 19.72
N THR A 73 -8.38 8.17 19.38
CA THR A 73 -7.81 8.84 18.20
C THR A 73 -8.20 8.13 16.93
N ILE A 74 -8.22 6.79 16.95
CA ILE A 74 -8.66 5.96 15.82
C ILE A 74 -10.13 6.26 15.51
N ASP A 75 -11.00 6.24 16.52
CA ASP A 75 -12.43 6.56 16.39
C ASP A 75 -12.66 7.94 15.78
N ARG A 76 -11.91 8.94 16.27
CA ARG A 76 -12.02 10.32 15.79
C ARG A 76 -11.58 10.48 14.33
N VAL A 77 -10.57 9.72 13.89
CA VAL A 77 -10.13 9.73 12.49
C VAL A 77 -11.15 9.01 11.62
N ALA A 78 -11.64 7.83 12.05
CA ALA A 78 -12.65 7.08 11.32
C ALA A 78 -13.91 7.92 11.07
N ALA A 79 -14.41 8.64 12.08
CA ALA A 79 -15.57 9.52 11.96
C ALA A 79 -15.37 10.72 11.02
N LYS A 80 -14.13 11.08 10.67
CA LYS A 80 -13.83 12.16 9.71
C LYS A 80 -13.72 11.67 8.27
N LEU A 81 -13.45 10.38 8.08
CA LEU A 81 -13.24 9.75 6.78
C LEU A 81 -14.50 9.03 6.27
N SER A 82 -15.49 8.83 7.14
CA SER A 82 -16.82 8.30 6.85
C SER A 82 -17.73 9.31 6.17
#